data_AF-A0A949N534-F1
#
_entry.id   AF-A0A949N534-F1
#
_cell.length_a   1.000
_cell.length_b   1.000
_cell.length_c   1.000
_cell.angle_alpha   90.00
_cell.angle_beta   90.00
_cell.angle_gamma   90.00
#
_symmetry.space_group_name_H-M   'P 1'
#
loop_
_entity.id
_entity.type
_entity.pdbx_description
1 polymer ?
#
loop_
_entity_poly.entity_id
_entity_poly.type
_entity_poly.pdbx_seq_one_letter_code
_entity_poly.pdbx_strand_id
1 'polypeptide(L)'
;MTTVDDPPTGNPAEEPGPADGADGANGADGATAKEVVAGAGSASLADGAEAEVVAGLHERTLRVLDRLLYDARFRETFVSGGPRSIELGLEADLLDAFDLVDTRELVQVGRNIRSDVTSGGTGTGLGLARTFPRTLRAVRERGGGGLKEVAEEFIASPSFQEFRDVPFSPRGRGRTLPECFHRWVADHPRHTRQGSLEPLAYHEAAEAVVRTVSTGADATFDVGMPGAARHGDTLCIFRDYASAPPVWKLRPTIYLAGNSRCVVGGVSPAVYGGLVAVLGGRAESLPVRVREALERRLRNWGLR
;
A
#
# COMPACT_ATOMS: atom_id res chain seq x y z
N MET A 1 39.93 9.59 41.08
CA MET A 1 39.33 10.44 40.04
C MET A 1 38.40 9.54 39.24
N THR A 2 37.14 9.45 39.69
CA THR A 2 35.95 10.15 39.13
C THR A 2 35.44 9.42 37.88
N THR A 3 34.20 8.93 37.78
CA THR A 3 32.96 9.14 38.54
C THR A 3 32.01 7.97 38.25
N VAL A 4 31.24 7.59 39.26
CA VAL A 4 29.99 6.82 39.18
C VAL A 4 28.88 7.84 38.91
N ASP A 5 28.00 7.59 37.96
CA ASP A 5 26.72 8.32 37.84
C ASP A 5 25.56 7.32 37.85
N ASP A 6 24.74 7.48 38.90
CA ASP A 6 23.46 6.83 39.13
C ASP A 6 22.36 7.38 38.19
N PRO A 7 21.26 6.63 38.00
CA PRO A 7 20.17 7.01 37.09
C PRO A 7 19.17 7.99 37.73
N PRO A 8 18.48 8.83 36.94
CA PRO A 8 17.43 9.68 37.48
C PRO A 8 16.13 8.89 37.73
N THR A 9 15.69 9.02 38.97
CA THR A 9 14.41 8.64 39.56
C THR A 9 13.23 9.45 39.03
N GLY A 10 12.12 8.73 38.83
CA GLY A 10 10.69 9.08 38.83
C GLY A 10 10.18 10.53 38.84
N ASN A 11 9.03 10.71 38.16
CA ASN A 11 7.89 11.38 38.77
C ASN A 11 6.55 10.72 38.35
N PRO A 12 5.56 10.68 39.24
CA PRO A 12 4.32 9.91 39.08
C PRO A 12 3.14 10.73 38.53
N ALA A 13 2.17 9.97 38.01
CA ALA A 13 0.72 10.20 37.90
C ALA A 13 0.13 11.61 38.15
N GLU A 14 -0.58 12.11 37.15
CA GLU A 14 -1.76 12.97 37.34
C GLU A 14 -2.98 12.29 36.69
N GLU A 15 -3.86 11.75 37.55
CA GLU A 15 -5.28 11.56 37.25
C GLU A 15 -6.02 12.88 37.51
N PRO A 16 -6.99 13.28 36.67
CA PRO A 16 -8.11 14.08 37.12
C PRO A 16 -9.32 13.17 37.40
N GLY A 17 -9.82 13.27 38.64
CA GLY A 17 -10.99 12.56 39.15
C GLY A 17 -12.34 13.01 38.56
N PRO A 18 -13.44 12.39 39.03
CA PRO A 18 -14.77 12.50 38.45
C PRO A 18 -15.56 13.69 39.02
N ALA A 19 -16.58 14.15 38.28
CA ALA A 19 -17.63 14.98 38.84
C ALA A 19 -18.99 14.51 38.32
N ASP A 20 -19.84 14.19 39.30
CA ASP A 20 -21.22 13.74 39.23
C ASP A 20 -22.19 14.75 38.58
N GLY A 21 -23.30 14.18 38.10
CA GLY A 21 -24.64 14.60 38.56
C GLY A 21 -25.36 15.68 37.77
N ALA A 22 -26.48 15.31 37.14
CA ALA A 22 -27.80 15.78 37.56
C ALA A 22 -28.91 15.14 36.71
N ASP A 23 -29.71 14.32 37.40
CA ASP A 23 -31.09 13.99 37.09
C ASP A 23 -31.97 15.25 36.98
N GLY A 24 -33.01 15.19 36.14
CA GLY A 24 -33.99 16.27 36.02
C GLY A 24 -35.17 15.91 35.13
N ALA A 25 -35.96 14.93 35.55
CA ALA A 25 -37.28 14.65 34.99
C ALA A 25 -38.31 15.72 35.40
N ASN A 26 -39.16 16.12 34.43
CA ASN A 26 -40.58 16.53 34.56
C ASN A 26 -40.98 17.13 33.20
N GLY A 27 -42.15 16.93 32.63
CA GLY A 27 -43.45 16.49 33.13
C GLY A 27 -44.46 17.06 32.11
N ALA A 28 -45.48 16.27 31.79
CA ALA A 28 -46.40 16.42 30.66
C ALA A 28 -47.46 17.54 30.81
N ASP A 29 -48.28 17.63 29.74
CA ASP A 29 -49.54 18.37 29.51
C ASP A 29 -49.39 19.68 28.74
N GLY A 30 -50.12 19.95 27.65
CA GLY A 30 -51.20 19.24 26.99
C GLY A 30 -51.81 20.13 25.90
N ALA A 31 -52.79 19.59 25.19
CA ALA A 31 -53.76 20.23 24.28
C ALA A 31 -53.41 20.38 22.78
N THR A 32 -54.35 19.83 22.02
CA THR A 32 -54.53 19.65 20.58
C THR A 32 -54.83 20.92 19.79
N ALA A 33 -54.37 21.00 18.54
CA ALA A 33 -55.15 21.59 17.43
C ALA A 33 -54.68 21.05 16.07
N LYS A 34 -55.67 20.77 15.21
CA LYS A 34 -55.61 20.22 13.86
C LYS A 34 -54.95 21.16 12.83
N GLU A 35 -54.16 20.53 11.96
CA GLU A 35 -54.22 20.63 10.48
C GLU A 35 -53.92 21.98 9.80
N VAL A 36 -52.69 22.13 9.27
CA VAL A 36 -52.41 22.74 7.94
C VAL A 36 -51.19 22.06 7.29
N VAL A 37 -51.48 21.14 6.38
CA VAL A 37 -50.94 21.00 5.01
C VAL A 37 -49.50 21.45 4.70
N ALA A 38 -48.71 20.45 4.28
CA ALA A 38 -47.66 20.44 3.25
C ALA A 38 -46.59 21.56 3.25
N GLY A 39 -45.38 21.22 3.71
CA GLY A 39 -44.18 22.04 3.49
C GLY A 39 -42.83 21.40 3.77
N ALA A 40 -42.77 20.20 4.39
CA ALA A 40 -41.51 19.62 4.84
C ALA A 40 -40.84 18.63 3.86
N GLY A 41 -41.47 18.33 2.72
CA GLY A 41 -40.96 17.35 1.75
C GLY A 41 -39.94 17.90 0.75
N SER A 42 -39.92 19.22 0.50
CA SER A 42 -39.04 19.83 -0.51
C SER A 42 -37.68 20.25 0.03
N ALA A 43 -37.59 20.66 1.30
CA ALA A 43 -36.33 21.08 1.92
C ALA A 43 -35.37 19.91 2.14
N SER A 44 -35.88 18.74 2.57
CA SER A 44 -35.06 17.54 2.81
C SER A 44 -34.54 16.88 1.53
N LEU A 45 -35.26 17.00 0.41
CA LEU A 45 -34.82 16.50 -0.90
C LEU A 45 -33.84 17.48 -1.57
N ALA A 46 -34.00 18.80 -1.35
CA ALA A 46 -33.07 19.82 -1.81
C ALA A 46 -31.73 19.73 -1.07
N ASP A 47 -31.73 19.54 0.26
CA ASP A 47 -30.52 19.35 1.07
C ASP A 47 -29.74 18.08 0.64
N GLY A 48 -30.46 17.00 0.33
CA GLY A 48 -29.87 15.76 -0.17
C GLY A 48 -29.29 15.91 -1.58
N ALA A 49 -30.00 16.59 -2.48
CA ALA A 49 -29.53 16.85 -3.83
C ALA A 49 -28.33 17.82 -3.85
N GLU A 50 -28.34 18.85 -3.01
CA GLU A 50 -27.22 19.79 -2.87
C GLU A 50 -25.99 19.12 -2.27
N ALA A 51 -26.17 18.27 -1.25
CA ALA A 51 -25.08 17.45 -0.70
C ALA A 51 -24.49 16.46 -1.73
N GLU A 52 -25.33 15.85 -2.56
CA GLU A 52 -24.90 14.92 -3.62
C GLU A 52 -24.16 15.66 -4.75
N VAL A 53 -24.61 16.86 -5.12
CA VAL A 53 -23.93 17.75 -6.07
C VAL A 53 -22.56 18.19 -5.55
N VAL A 54 -22.49 18.62 -4.28
CA VAL A 54 -21.23 19.03 -3.62
C VAL A 54 -20.27 17.86 -3.49
N ALA A 55 -20.76 16.66 -3.13
CA ALA A 55 -19.95 15.45 -3.09
C ALA A 55 -19.37 15.10 -4.48
N GLY A 56 -20.19 15.20 -5.54
CA GLY A 56 -19.74 14.99 -6.91
C GLY A 56 -18.75 16.04 -7.40
N LEU A 57 -18.87 17.29 -6.94
CA LEU A 57 -17.91 18.36 -7.21
C LEU A 57 -16.57 18.11 -6.52
N HIS A 58 -16.61 17.79 -5.23
CA HIS A 58 -15.42 17.46 -4.44
C HIS A 58 -14.64 16.29 -5.05
N GLU A 59 -15.34 15.22 -5.44
CA GLU A 59 -14.70 14.06 -6.07
C GLU A 59 -14.06 14.41 -7.42
N ARG A 60 -14.69 15.26 -8.24
CA ARG A 60 -14.10 15.75 -9.50
C ARG A 60 -12.84 16.59 -9.26
N THR A 61 -12.85 17.49 -8.29
CA THR A 61 -11.68 18.31 -7.94
C THR A 61 -10.52 17.44 -7.46
N LEU A 62 -10.77 16.46 -6.59
CA LEU A 62 -9.75 15.52 -6.14
C LEU A 62 -9.16 14.71 -7.31
N ARG A 63 -9.99 14.27 -8.25
CA ARG A 63 -9.51 13.58 -9.46
C ARG A 63 -8.56 14.45 -10.29
N VAL A 64 -8.82 15.74 -10.42
CA VAL A 64 -7.91 16.66 -11.13
C VAL A 64 -6.60 16.80 -10.37
N LEU A 65 -6.65 17.01 -9.05
CA LEU A 65 -5.44 17.13 -8.21
C LEU A 65 -4.59 15.86 -8.26
N ASP A 66 -5.20 14.67 -8.16
CA ASP A 66 -4.51 13.39 -8.27
C ASP A 66 -3.80 13.25 -9.62
N ARG A 67 -4.44 13.67 -10.72
CA ARG A 67 -3.81 13.64 -12.05
C ARG A 67 -2.68 14.66 -12.17
N LEU A 68 -2.81 15.86 -11.61
CA LEU A 68 -1.73 16.85 -11.59
C LEU A 68 -0.48 16.30 -10.86
N LEU A 69 -0.68 15.55 -9.77
CA LEU A 69 0.42 14.96 -9.00
C LEU A 69 1.01 13.72 -9.69
N TYR A 70 0.18 12.80 -10.16
CA TYR A 70 0.63 11.44 -10.53
C TYR A 70 0.64 11.16 -12.03
N ASP A 71 -0.09 11.91 -12.86
CA ASP A 71 -0.09 11.75 -14.33
C ASP A 71 0.85 12.79 -14.97
N ALA A 72 2.04 12.34 -15.36
CA ALA A 72 3.07 13.21 -15.93
C ALA A 72 2.63 13.89 -17.24
N ARG A 73 1.87 13.18 -18.09
CA ARG A 73 1.41 13.73 -19.38
C ARG A 73 0.34 14.79 -19.14
N PHE A 74 -0.61 14.51 -18.26
CA PHE A 74 -1.64 15.47 -17.89
C PHE A 74 -1.03 16.74 -17.29
N ARG A 75 -0.06 16.59 -16.38
CA ARG A 75 0.68 17.72 -15.81
C ARG A 75 1.44 18.52 -16.88
N GLU A 76 2.11 17.85 -17.82
CA GLU A 76 2.82 18.54 -18.91
C GLU A 76 1.87 19.37 -19.79
N THR A 77 0.70 18.81 -20.14
CA THR A 77 -0.33 19.56 -20.86
C THR A 77 -0.83 20.75 -20.04
N PHE A 78 -1.07 20.56 -18.74
CA PHE A 78 -1.57 21.60 -17.84
C PHE A 78 -0.58 22.75 -17.70
N VAL A 79 0.71 22.44 -17.53
CA VAL A 79 1.77 23.45 -17.41
C VAL A 79 1.97 24.22 -18.71
N SER A 80 1.80 23.56 -19.86
CA SER A 80 2.06 24.17 -21.17
C SER A 80 0.90 25.03 -21.68
N GLY A 81 -0.34 24.65 -21.38
CA GLY A 81 -1.54 25.32 -21.90
C GLY A 81 -2.46 25.93 -20.84
N GLY A 82 -2.19 25.73 -19.55
CA GLY A 82 -3.04 26.17 -18.44
C GLY A 82 -4.29 25.29 -18.24
N PRO A 83 -5.11 25.58 -17.20
CA PRO A 83 -6.30 24.80 -16.84
C PRO A 83 -7.32 24.67 -17.97
N ARG A 84 -7.44 25.72 -18.80
CA ARG A 84 -8.39 25.75 -19.93
C ARG A 84 -7.95 24.96 -21.16
N SER A 85 -6.70 24.51 -21.20
CA SER A 85 -6.19 23.67 -22.30
C SER A 85 -6.58 22.19 -22.17
N ILE A 86 -7.18 21.81 -21.05
CA ILE A 86 -7.59 20.43 -20.77
C ILE A 86 -9.08 20.42 -20.43
N GLU A 87 -9.80 19.42 -20.94
CA GLU A 87 -11.15 19.11 -20.46
C GLU A 87 -11.08 18.53 -19.04
N LEU A 88 -11.18 19.40 -18.04
CA LEU A 88 -11.14 19.02 -16.62
C LEU A 88 -12.50 18.55 -16.08
N GLY A 89 -13.60 18.78 -16.83
CA GLY A 89 -14.96 18.43 -16.38
C GLY A 89 -15.42 19.24 -15.16
N LEU A 90 -14.83 20.42 -14.96
CA LEU A 90 -15.10 21.35 -13.87
C LEU A 90 -15.84 22.59 -14.38
N GLU A 91 -16.60 23.21 -13.48
CA GLU A 91 -17.27 24.50 -13.71
C GLU A 91 -16.25 25.64 -13.81
N ALA A 92 -16.61 26.73 -14.49
CA ALA A 92 -15.72 27.84 -14.80
C ALA A 92 -15.04 28.44 -13.55
N ASP A 93 -15.82 28.57 -12.48
CA ASP A 93 -15.42 29.14 -11.20
C ASP A 93 -14.31 28.31 -10.54
N LEU A 94 -14.37 26.98 -10.69
CA LEU A 94 -13.33 26.08 -10.21
C LEU A 94 -12.10 26.06 -11.13
N LEU A 95 -12.29 26.24 -12.45
CA LEU A 95 -11.17 26.38 -13.38
C LEU A 95 -10.30 27.59 -13.02
N ASP A 96 -10.93 28.70 -12.63
CA ASP A 96 -10.21 29.91 -12.21
C ASP A 96 -9.38 29.67 -10.93
N ALA A 97 -9.82 28.80 -10.02
CA ALA A 97 -9.02 28.40 -8.87
C ALA A 97 -7.75 27.63 -9.28
N PHE A 98 -7.79 26.88 -10.39
CA PHE A 98 -6.62 26.19 -10.93
C PHE A 98 -5.63 27.13 -11.64
N ASP A 99 -6.03 28.34 -12.03
CA ASP A 99 -5.10 29.36 -12.57
C ASP A 99 -4.10 29.84 -11.49
N LEU A 100 -4.42 29.65 -10.21
CA LEU A 100 -3.55 30.01 -9.08
C LEU A 100 -2.50 28.93 -8.74
N VAL A 101 -2.53 27.77 -9.39
CA VAL A 101 -1.58 26.69 -9.12
C VAL A 101 -0.17 27.12 -9.55
N ASP A 102 0.78 27.05 -8.62
CA ASP A 102 2.19 27.27 -8.93
C ASP A 102 2.71 26.10 -9.80
N THR A 103 2.80 26.35 -11.10
CA THR A 103 3.26 25.36 -12.08
C THR A 103 4.73 24.96 -11.88
N ARG A 104 5.58 25.82 -11.30
CA ARG A 104 6.98 25.48 -11.02
C ARG A 104 7.06 24.51 -9.86
N GLU A 105 6.31 24.79 -8.79
CA GLU A 105 6.21 23.88 -7.65
C GLU A 105 5.62 22.54 -8.08
N LEU A 106 4.55 22.56 -8.88
CA LEU A 106 3.92 21.35 -9.39
C LEU A 106 4.89 20.46 -10.19
N VAL A 107 5.71 21.06 -11.07
CA VAL A 107 6.75 20.33 -11.81
C VAL A 107 7.79 19.76 -10.85
N GLN A 108 8.19 20.51 -9.82
CA GLN A 108 9.18 20.05 -8.85
C GLN A 108 8.64 18.88 -8.01
N VAL A 109 7.39 18.96 -7.54
CA VAL A 109 6.72 17.88 -6.80
C VAL A 109 6.67 16.61 -7.64
N GLY A 110 6.27 16.70 -8.90
CA GLY A 110 6.26 15.55 -9.82
C GLY A 110 7.64 14.92 -10.02
N ARG A 111 8.71 15.75 -10.06
CA ARG A 111 10.10 15.25 -10.13
C ARG A 111 10.52 14.53 -8.85
N ASN A 112 10.16 15.07 -7.68
CA ASN A 112 10.49 14.49 -6.39
C ASN A 112 9.80 13.13 -6.21
N ILE A 113 8.48 13.05 -6.45
CA ILE A 113 7.72 11.78 -6.38
C ILE A 113 8.38 10.70 -7.24
N ARG A 114 8.71 11.04 -8.50
CA ARG A 114 9.39 10.08 -9.40
C ARG A 114 10.78 9.70 -8.89
N SER A 115 11.54 10.65 -8.35
CA SER A 115 12.86 10.39 -7.78
C SER A 115 12.76 9.40 -6.62
N ASP A 116 11.85 9.63 -5.69
CA ASP A 116 11.64 8.78 -4.51
C ASP A 116 11.18 7.38 -4.92
N VAL A 117 10.23 7.28 -5.85
CA VAL A 117 9.78 5.98 -6.39
C VAL A 117 10.92 5.23 -7.07
N THR A 118 11.74 5.90 -7.88
CA THR A 118 12.79 5.22 -8.65
C THR A 118 14.02 4.85 -7.83
N SER A 119 14.51 5.79 -7.01
CA SER A 119 15.81 5.71 -6.33
C SER A 119 15.69 5.44 -4.84
N GLY A 120 14.49 5.60 -4.29
CA GLY A 120 14.23 5.59 -2.87
C GLY A 120 14.31 6.99 -2.28
N GLY A 121 13.59 7.18 -1.18
CA GLY A 121 13.51 8.45 -0.47
C GLY A 121 12.96 8.23 0.94
N THR A 122 12.83 9.33 1.68
CA THR A 122 12.22 9.32 3.00
C THR A 122 10.76 8.91 2.86
N GLY A 123 10.42 7.73 3.36
CA GLY A 123 9.07 7.20 3.28
C GLY A 123 8.71 6.41 2.02
N THR A 124 9.69 5.97 1.21
CA THR A 124 9.44 5.03 0.08
C THR A 124 10.39 3.82 0.11
N GLY A 125 11.36 3.82 1.01
CA GLY A 125 12.35 2.75 1.14
C GLY A 125 13.38 2.73 0.02
N LEU A 126 13.78 1.54 -0.44
CA LEU A 126 14.90 1.33 -1.38
C LEU A 126 14.61 1.74 -2.84
N GLY A 127 13.40 2.19 -3.16
CA GLY A 127 12.97 2.54 -4.52
C GLY A 127 12.96 1.36 -5.51
N LEU A 128 12.39 1.57 -6.69
CA LEU A 128 12.22 0.51 -7.69
C LEU A 128 13.55 0.00 -8.24
N ALA A 129 14.54 0.88 -8.47
CA ALA A 129 15.80 0.49 -9.11
C ALA A 129 16.59 -0.53 -8.28
N ARG A 130 16.55 -0.42 -6.95
CA ARG A 130 17.24 -1.35 -6.05
C ARG A 130 16.37 -2.55 -5.71
N THR A 131 15.05 -2.38 -5.69
CA THR A 131 14.11 -3.43 -5.32
C THR A 131 13.85 -4.42 -6.46
N PHE A 132 13.69 -3.91 -7.70
CA PHE A 132 13.27 -4.68 -8.88
C PHE A 132 14.30 -4.69 -10.01
N PRO A 133 15.61 -4.93 -9.75
CA PRO A 133 16.63 -4.78 -10.77
C PRO A 133 16.43 -5.70 -11.98
N ARG A 134 15.91 -6.92 -11.77
CA ARG A 134 15.70 -7.91 -12.83
C ARG A 134 14.37 -7.70 -13.53
N THR A 135 13.30 -7.39 -12.78
CA THR A 135 11.99 -7.07 -13.38
C THR A 135 12.08 -5.83 -14.25
N LEU A 136 12.74 -4.76 -13.78
CA LEU A 136 12.91 -3.53 -14.58
C LEU A 136 13.72 -3.79 -15.85
N ARG A 137 14.76 -4.62 -15.78
CA ARG A 137 15.50 -5.03 -16.98
C ARG A 137 14.60 -5.74 -17.98
N ALA A 138 13.80 -6.70 -17.52
CA ALA A 138 12.88 -7.45 -18.37
C ALA A 138 11.77 -6.55 -18.96
N VAL A 139 11.25 -5.59 -18.20
CA VAL A 139 10.29 -4.59 -18.70
C VAL A 139 10.91 -3.76 -19.83
N ARG A 140 12.15 -3.29 -19.65
CA ARG A 140 12.84 -2.47 -20.65
C ARG A 140 13.14 -3.24 -21.94
N GLU A 141 13.60 -4.48 -21.82
CA GLU A 141 13.85 -5.38 -22.96
C GLU A 141 12.58 -5.65 -23.80
N ARG A 142 11.41 -5.50 -23.19
CA ARG A 142 10.10 -5.80 -23.78
C ARG A 142 9.36 -4.59 -24.36
N GLY A 143 9.55 -3.42 -23.77
CA GLY A 143 8.79 -2.20 -24.07
C GLY A 143 9.61 -1.04 -24.64
N GLY A 144 10.95 -1.17 -24.76
CA GLY A 144 11.81 -0.15 -25.37
C GLY A 144 12.03 1.13 -24.55
N GLY A 145 11.42 1.24 -23.36
CA GLY A 145 11.45 2.46 -22.55
C GLY A 145 12.56 2.54 -21.50
N GLY A 146 12.78 3.74 -20.98
CA GLY A 146 13.69 4.01 -19.85
C GLY A 146 13.05 3.77 -18.48
N LEU A 147 13.86 3.69 -17.40
CA LEU A 147 13.35 3.60 -16.02
C LEU A 147 12.36 4.73 -15.68
N LYS A 148 12.63 5.93 -16.21
CA LYS A 148 11.78 7.12 -16.05
C LYS A 148 10.36 6.86 -16.56
N GLU A 149 10.24 6.33 -17.77
CA GLU A 149 8.94 6.11 -18.42
C GLU A 149 8.15 5.01 -17.71
N VAL A 150 8.83 3.93 -17.31
CA VAL A 150 8.22 2.85 -16.50
C VAL A 150 7.70 3.40 -15.18
N ALA A 151 8.49 4.25 -14.51
CA ALA A 151 8.07 4.86 -13.26
C ALA A 151 6.88 5.81 -13.46
N GLU A 152 6.86 6.60 -14.52
CA GLU A 152 5.73 7.51 -14.82
C GLU A 152 4.45 6.73 -15.15
N GLU A 153 4.54 5.64 -15.92
CA GLU A 153 3.40 4.76 -16.20
C GLU A 153 2.89 4.04 -14.94
N PHE A 154 3.81 3.62 -14.06
CA PHE A 154 3.46 3.03 -12.78
C PHE A 154 2.82 4.03 -11.81
N ILE A 155 3.38 5.23 -11.64
CA ILE A 155 2.87 6.27 -10.72
C ILE A 155 1.46 6.70 -11.12
N ALA A 156 1.17 6.79 -12.42
CA ALA A 156 -0.16 7.11 -12.93
C ALA A 156 -1.16 5.95 -12.80
N SER A 157 -0.73 4.76 -12.38
CA SER A 157 -1.58 3.57 -12.34
C SER A 157 -2.46 3.49 -11.08
N PRO A 158 -3.62 2.81 -11.16
CA PRO A 158 -4.44 2.52 -9.97
C PRO A 158 -3.68 1.78 -8.87
N SER A 159 -2.74 0.91 -9.24
CA SER A 159 -1.94 0.14 -8.27
C SER A 159 -1.07 1.04 -7.40
N PHE A 160 -0.54 2.16 -7.93
CA PHE A 160 0.20 3.13 -7.13
C PHE A 160 -0.70 3.90 -6.17
N GLN A 161 -1.98 4.08 -6.48
CA GLN A 161 -2.93 4.75 -5.59
C GLN A 161 -3.23 3.95 -4.31
N GLU A 162 -2.90 2.67 -4.27
CA GLU A 162 -2.94 1.83 -3.05
C GLU A 162 -1.70 2.03 -2.15
N PHE A 163 -0.64 2.70 -2.64
CA PHE A 163 0.60 2.90 -1.88
C PHE A 163 0.38 3.83 -0.69
N ARG A 164 0.75 3.38 0.51
CA ARG A 164 0.79 4.22 1.71
C ARG A 164 2.00 3.82 2.54
N ASP A 165 2.75 4.81 3.01
CA ASP A 165 3.89 4.58 3.89
C ASP A 165 3.67 5.07 5.33
N VAL A 166 2.49 5.63 5.61
CA VAL A 166 2.20 6.28 6.89
C VAL A 166 1.02 5.59 7.61
N PRO A 167 1.18 5.22 8.90
CA PRO A 167 0.15 4.53 9.68
C PRO A 167 -1.10 5.38 10.00
N PHE A 168 -1.10 6.68 9.71
CA PHE A 168 -2.16 7.63 10.10
C PHE A 168 -3.01 8.14 8.93
N SER A 169 -3.08 7.43 7.81
CA SER A 169 -4.00 7.82 6.74
C SER A 169 -5.46 7.66 7.19
N PRO A 170 -6.36 8.63 6.90
CA PRO A 170 -7.79 8.47 7.14
C PRO A 170 -8.41 7.31 6.34
N ARG A 171 -7.70 6.78 5.34
CA ARG A 171 -8.08 5.58 4.56
C ARG A 171 -7.48 4.28 5.13
N GLY A 172 -6.85 4.31 6.30
CA GLY A 172 -6.21 3.16 6.93
C GLY A 172 -4.82 2.84 6.38
N ARG A 173 -4.28 1.68 6.76
CA ARG A 173 -3.00 1.18 6.24
C ARG A 173 -3.16 0.81 4.76
N GLY A 174 -2.20 1.24 3.95
CA GLY A 174 -2.14 0.86 2.53
C GLY A 174 -1.06 -0.18 2.27
N ARG A 175 -0.72 -0.34 1.01
CA ARG A 175 0.30 -1.30 0.57
C ARG A 175 1.68 -0.68 0.50
N THR A 176 2.69 -1.53 0.60
CA THR A 176 4.06 -1.14 0.33
C THR A 176 4.29 -0.82 -1.16
N LEU A 177 5.28 0.03 -1.45
CA LEU A 177 5.68 0.34 -2.82
C LEU A 177 6.01 -0.93 -3.64
N PRO A 178 6.73 -1.94 -3.10
CA PRO A 178 6.99 -3.18 -3.82
C PRO A 178 5.73 -3.98 -4.16
N GLU A 179 4.74 -4.01 -3.27
CA GLU A 179 3.46 -4.68 -3.56
C GLU A 179 2.68 -3.98 -4.67
N CYS A 180 2.60 -2.65 -4.61
CA CYS A 180 1.95 -1.85 -5.66
C CYS A 180 2.61 -2.10 -7.02
N PHE A 181 3.95 -2.13 -7.07
CA PHE A 181 4.67 -2.38 -8.30
C PHE A 181 4.50 -3.81 -8.82
N HIS A 182 4.53 -4.82 -7.95
CA HIS A 182 4.23 -6.21 -8.32
C HIS A 182 2.85 -6.34 -8.95
N ARG A 183 1.81 -5.78 -8.31
CA ARG A 183 0.43 -5.81 -8.82
C ARG A 183 0.34 -5.14 -10.17
N TRP A 184 0.92 -3.95 -10.30
CA TRP A 184 1.00 -3.26 -11.58
C TRP A 184 1.62 -4.16 -12.65
N VAL A 185 2.81 -4.73 -12.41
CA VAL A 185 3.48 -5.62 -13.38
C VAL A 185 2.65 -6.86 -13.72
N ALA A 186 1.97 -7.46 -12.74
CA ALA A 186 1.15 -8.65 -12.92
C ALA A 186 -0.08 -8.39 -13.80
N ASP A 187 -0.73 -7.23 -13.62
CA ASP A 187 -1.97 -6.88 -14.30
C ASP A 187 -1.74 -6.10 -15.61
N HIS A 188 -0.53 -5.59 -15.84
CA HIS A 188 -0.27 -4.71 -16.96
C HIS A 188 -0.31 -5.45 -18.32
N PRO A 189 -1.16 -5.02 -19.29
CA PRO A 189 -1.34 -5.72 -20.56
C PRO A 189 -0.06 -5.92 -21.39
N ARG A 190 0.91 -5.00 -21.30
CA ARG A 190 2.18 -5.12 -22.03
C ARG A 190 3.06 -6.24 -21.46
N HIS A 191 2.97 -6.51 -20.16
CA HIS A 191 3.82 -7.48 -19.48
C HIS A 191 3.23 -8.89 -19.51
N THR A 192 1.91 -9.01 -19.65
CA THR A 192 1.21 -10.30 -19.77
C THR A 192 1.28 -10.88 -21.19
N ARG A 193 1.21 -10.04 -22.24
CA ARG A 193 1.25 -10.49 -23.66
C ARG A 193 2.54 -11.18 -24.09
N GLN A 194 3.68 -10.77 -23.53
CA GLN A 194 5.00 -11.34 -23.87
C GLN A 194 5.47 -12.41 -22.87
N GLY A 195 4.51 -13.02 -22.14
CA GLY A 195 4.74 -14.00 -21.08
C GLY A 195 4.87 -13.34 -19.71
N SER A 196 4.09 -13.80 -18.72
CA SER A 196 3.91 -13.10 -17.43
C SER A 196 5.21 -12.84 -16.67
N LEU A 197 5.55 -11.57 -16.41
CA LEU A 197 6.63 -11.13 -15.50
C LEU A 197 6.31 -11.34 -14.01
N GLU A 198 5.08 -11.72 -13.69
CA GLU A 198 4.59 -11.84 -12.32
C GLU A 198 5.51 -12.66 -11.42
N PRO A 199 6.02 -13.84 -11.82
CA PRO A 199 6.91 -14.62 -10.94
C PRO A 199 8.18 -13.88 -10.55
N LEU A 200 8.79 -13.14 -11.48
CA LEU A 200 10.00 -12.38 -11.21
C LEU A 200 9.72 -11.17 -10.30
N ALA A 201 8.65 -10.42 -10.63
CA ALA A 201 8.21 -9.29 -9.83
C ALA A 201 7.80 -9.70 -8.42
N TYR A 202 7.09 -10.82 -8.27
CA TYR A 202 6.70 -11.36 -6.98
C TYR A 202 7.93 -11.70 -6.14
N HIS A 203 8.94 -12.35 -6.74
CA HIS A 203 10.17 -12.72 -6.03
C HIS A 203 10.87 -11.52 -5.42
N GLU A 204 11.07 -10.48 -6.23
CA GLU A 204 11.71 -9.23 -5.81
C GLU A 204 10.85 -8.46 -4.80
N ALA A 205 9.53 -8.43 -4.98
CA ALA A 205 8.60 -7.80 -4.03
C ALA A 205 8.58 -8.52 -2.68
N ALA A 206 8.44 -9.85 -2.68
CA ALA A 206 8.40 -10.66 -1.46
C ALA A 206 9.70 -10.50 -0.66
N GLU A 207 10.85 -10.53 -1.33
CA GLU A 207 12.15 -10.30 -0.71
C GLU A 207 12.25 -8.90 -0.07
N ALA A 208 11.76 -7.88 -0.76
CA ALA A 208 11.75 -6.51 -0.26
C ALA A 208 10.85 -6.37 0.97
N VAL A 209 9.62 -6.88 0.88
CA VAL A 209 8.63 -6.82 1.96
C VAL A 209 9.16 -7.51 3.22
N VAL A 210 9.69 -8.73 3.13
CA VAL A 210 10.21 -9.42 4.33
C VAL A 210 11.42 -8.73 4.96
N ARG A 211 12.28 -8.11 4.15
CA ARG A 211 13.39 -7.29 4.68
C ARG A 211 12.85 -6.07 5.43
N THR A 212 11.87 -5.37 4.86
CA THR A 212 11.22 -4.22 5.51
C THR A 212 10.50 -4.61 6.81
N VAL A 213 9.76 -5.73 6.81
CA VAL A 213 9.11 -6.25 8.02
C VAL A 213 10.14 -6.63 9.08
N SER A 214 11.28 -7.20 8.69
CA SER A 214 12.34 -7.57 9.64
C SER A 214 12.97 -6.37 10.36
N THR A 215 12.84 -5.15 9.82
CA THR A 215 13.32 -3.93 10.49
C THR A 215 12.27 -3.28 11.38
N GLY A 216 11.10 -3.91 11.58
CA GLY A 216 10.01 -3.40 12.41
C GLY A 216 9.14 -2.32 11.74
N ALA A 217 9.22 -2.19 10.42
CA ALA A 217 8.40 -1.23 9.67
C ALA A 217 6.98 -1.76 9.36
N ASP A 218 6.61 -2.96 9.82
CA ASP A 218 5.29 -3.55 9.58
C ASP A 218 4.14 -2.85 10.33
N ALA A 219 4.45 -1.88 11.18
CA ALA A 219 3.48 -0.98 11.76
C ALA A 219 2.89 0.03 10.75
N THR A 220 3.55 0.27 9.61
CA THR A 220 3.21 1.39 8.70
C THR A 220 2.41 1.00 7.46
N PHE A 221 2.24 -0.29 7.20
CA PHE A 221 1.53 -0.81 6.02
C PHE A 221 0.87 -2.17 6.31
N ASP A 222 -0.01 -2.58 5.41
CA ASP A 222 -0.54 -3.94 5.37
C ASP A 222 0.20 -4.77 4.31
N VAL A 223 0.50 -6.03 4.66
CA VAL A 223 1.08 -7.00 3.72
C VAL A 223 -0.06 -7.84 3.13
N GLY A 224 -0.35 -7.61 1.86
CA GLY A 224 -1.37 -8.35 1.11
C GLY A 224 -0.78 -9.11 -0.08
N MET A 225 0.47 -9.54 0.00
CA MET A 225 1.12 -10.41 -0.98
C MET A 225 0.38 -11.76 -1.07
N PRO A 226 0.08 -12.28 -2.28
CA PRO A 226 -0.57 -13.57 -2.43
C PRO A 226 0.22 -14.69 -1.73
N GLY A 227 -0.43 -15.47 -0.85
CA GLY A 227 0.24 -16.55 -0.10
C GLY A 227 1.04 -16.08 1.11
N ALA A 228 0.94 -14.80 1.50
CA ALA A 228 1.41 -14.33 2.79
C ALA A 228 0.48 -14.78 3.92
N ALA A 229 1.07 -15.20 5.03
CA ALA A 229 0.37 -15.54 6.27
C ALA A 229 1.18 -15.06 7.47
N ARG A 230 0.52 -14.78 8.60
CA ARG A 230 1.19 -14.50 9.87
C ARG A 230 1.03 -15.67 10.85
N HIS A 231 2.11 -15.99 11.55
CA HIS A 231 2.12 -16.92 12.67
C HIS A 231 2.76 -16.23 13.87
N GLY A 232 1.93 -15.81 14.83
CA GLY A 232 2.33 -14.83 15.83
C GLY A 232 2.87 -13.58 15.14
N ASP A 233 4.04 -13.12 15.57
CA ASP A 233 4.70 -11.94 15.00
C ASP A 233 5.44 -12.22 13.69
N THR A 234 5.52 -13.49 13.25
CA THR A 234 6.28 -13.85 12.05
C THR A 234 5.41 -13.82 10.80
N LEU A 235 5.82 -13.03 9.81
CA LEU A 235 5.33 -13.09 8.43
C LEU A 235 5.99 -14.26 7.70
N CYS A 236 5.17 -15.07 7.02
CA CYS A 236 5.58 -16.23 6.25
C CYS A 236 5.02 -16.16 4.82
N ILE A 237 5.87 -16.39 3.82
CA ILE A 237 5.48 -16.49 2.42
C ILE A 237 6.19 -17.69 1.79
N PHE A 238 5.46 -18.49 1.02
CA PHE A 238 5.98 -19.68 0.35
C PHE A 238 5.55 -19.68 -1.12
N ARG A 239 6.50 -19.87 -2.05
CA ARG A 239 6.21 -19.82 -3.50
C ARG A 239 7.01 -20.87 -4.28
N ASP A 240 6.33 -21.70 -5.07
CA ASP A 240 6.89 -22.85 -5.83
C ASP A 240 7.64 -22.44 -7.12
N TYR A 241 7.27 -21.33 -7.77
CA TYR A 241 7.85 -20.86 -9.05
C TYR A 241 7.95 -21.90 -10.18
N ALA A 242 7.31 -23.06 -10.08
CA ALA A 242 7.35 -24.10 -11.10
C ALA A 242 6.86 -23.63 -12.49
N SER A 243 5.96 -22.64 -12.53
CA SER A 243 5.47 -22.02 -13.77
C SER A 243 6.35 -20.88 -14.30
N ALA A 244 7.42 -20.51 -13.60
CA ALA A 244 8.28 -19.42 -14.02
C ALA A 244 9.20 -19.84 -15.19
N PRO A 245 9.41 -18.96 -16.18
CA PRO A 245 10.41 -19.14 -17.22
C PRO A 245 11.79 -19.55 -16.67
N PRO A 246 12.42 -20.63 -17.20
CA PRO A 246 13.70 -21.13 -16.70
C PRO A 246 14.83 -20.09 -16.71
N VAL A 247 14.77 -19.12 -17.64
CA VAL A 247 15.73 -18.00 -17.74
C VAL A 247 15.79 -17.16 -16.46
N TRP A 248 14.72 -17.15 -15.66
CA TRP A 248 14.71 -16.43 -14.37
C TRP A 248 15.34 -17.22 -13.23
N LYS A 249 15.67 -18.50 -13.42
CA LYS A 249 16.36 -19.33 -12.43
C LYS A 249 15.71 -19.28 -11.03
N LEU A 250 14.39 -19.09 -10.99
CA LEU A 250 13.63 -19.10 -9.75
C LEU A 250 13.46 -20.55 -9.28
N ARG A 251 13.47 -20.75 -7.97
CA ARG A 251 13.29 -22.04 -7.31
C ARG A 251 12.23 -21.89 -6.23
N PRO A 252 11.60 -22.97 -5.75
CA PRO A 252 10.75 -22.91 -4.58
C PRO A 252 11.45 -22.13 -3.47
N THR A 253 10.84 -21.05 -2.99
CA THR A 253 11.49 -20.11 -2.07
C THR A 253 10.57 -19.83 -0.89
N ILE A 254 11.22 -19.63 0.25
CA ILE A 254 10.59 -19.30 1.52
C ILE A 254 11.09 -17.91 1.94
N TYR A 255 10.14 -17.08 2.36
CA TYR A 255 10.38 -15.74 2.88
C TYR A 255 9.79 -15.64 4.27
N LEU A 256 10.61 -15.32 5.25
CA LEU A 256 10.20 -15.17 6.65
C LEU A 256 10.72 -13.85 7.21
N ALA A 257 9.88 -13.18 7.98
CA ALA A 257 10.28 -12.00 8.75
C ALA A 257 9.61 -11.95 10.12
N GLY A 258 10.39 -11.73 11.18
CA GLY A 258 9.90 -11.60 12.55
C GLY A 258 11.04 -11.52 13.55
N ASN A 259 10.85 -10.85 14.69
CA ASN A 259 11.85 -10.71 15.76
C ASN A 259 13.24 -10.25 15.26
N SER A 260 13.26 -9.21 14.41
CA SER A 260 14.49 -8.69 13.79
C SER A 260 15.27 -9.69 12.93
N ARG A 261 14.61 -10.75 12.45
CA ARG A 261 15.17 -11.75 11.55
C ARG A 261 14.49 -11.71 10.20
N CYS A 262 15.29 -11.93 9.15
CA CYS A 262 14.85 -12.10 7.79
C CYS A 262 15.47 -13.38 7.22
N VAL A 263 14.64 -14.26 6.68
CA VAL A 263 15.09 -15.46 5.97
C VAL A 263 14.52 -15.42 4.57
N VAL A 264 15.40 -15.44 3.58
CA VAL A 264 15.04 -15.64 2.17
C VAL A 264 15.90 -16.76 1.64
N GLY A 265 15.28 -17.85 1.20
CA GLY A 265 16.05 -19.02 0.79
C GLY A 265 15.30 -20.00 -0.09
N GLY A 266 16.00 -20.49 -1.11
CA GLY A 266 15.51 -21.60 -1.94
C GLY A 266 15.43 -22.90 -1.15
N VAL A 267 14.38 -23.68 -1.39
CA VAL A 267 14.15 -25.00 -0.81
C VAL A 267 14.01 -26.04 -1.91
N SER A 268 14.26 -27.31 -1.56
CA SER A 268 14.00 -28.40 -2.50
C SER A 268 12.48 -28.58 -2.70
N PRO A 269 12.04 -29.08 -3.86
CA PRO A 269 10.63 -29.40 -4.09
C PRO A 269 10.05 -30.35 -3.03
N ALA A 270 10.86 -31.29 -2.52
CA ALA A 270 10.44 -32.21 -1.47
C ALA A 270 10.15 -31.50 -0.13
N VAL A 271 11.00 -30.54 0.26
CA VAL A 271 10.77 -29.76 1.49
C VAL A 271 9.58 -28.81 1.31
N TYR A 272 9.44 -28.19 0.15
CA TYR A 272 8.29 -27.34 -0.17
C TYR A 272 6.97 -28.13 -0.15
N GLY A 273 6.92 -29.29 -0.83
CA GLY A 273 5.75 -30.17 -0.81
C GLY A 273 5.44 -30.68 0.60
N GLY A 274 6.49 -30.96 1.40
CA GLY A 274 6.36 -31.25 2.83
C GLY A 274 5.64 -30.16 3.60
N LEU A 275 6.11 -28.91 3.46
CA LEU A 275 5.49 -27.75 4.10
C LEU A 275 4.03 -27.55 3.68
N VAL A 276 3.74 -27.64 2.38
CA VAL A 276 2.37 -27.52 1.85
C VAL A 276 1.46 -28.60 2.42
N ALA A 277 1.96 -29.84 2.58
CA ALA A 277 1.20 -30.92 3.21
C ALA A 277 0.93 -30.64 4.70
N VAL A 278 1.90 -30.12 5.45
CA VAL A 278 1.71 -29.72 6.86
C VAL A 278 0.65 -28.64 6.98
N LEU A 279 0.75 -27.57 6.18
CA LEU A 279 -0.24 -26.47 6.18
C LEU A 279 -1.64 -26.95 5.78
N GLY A 280 -1.73 -27.99 4.95
CA GLY A 280 -2.97 -28.65 4.57
C GLY A 280 -3.47 -29.72 5.54
N GLY A 281 -2.89 -29.86 6.74
CA GLY A 281 -3.31 -30.84 7.75
C GLY A 281 -2.95 -32.30 7.41
N ARG A 282 -2.06 -32.53 6.44
CA ARG A 282 -1.66 -33.85 5.94
C ARG A 282 -0.26 -34.26 6.40
N ALA A 283 0.21 -33.71 7.52
CA ALA A 283 1.55 -33.94 8.05
C ALA A 283 1.88 -35.43 8.24
N GLU A 284 0.89 -36.23 8.65
CA GLU A 284 1.09 -37.67 8.93
C GLU A 284 1.41 -38.51 7.69
N SER A 285 1.04 -38.02 6.50
CA SER A 285 1.33 -38.69 5.22
C SER A 285 2.77 -38.50 4.73
N LEU A 286 3.57 -37.67 5.43
CA LEU A 286 4.90 -37.32 4.99
C LEU A 286 5.93 -38.43 5.27
N PRO A 287 6.80 -38.75 4.29
CA PRO A 287 7.95 -39.61 4.54
C PRO A 287 8.80 -39.08 5.70
N VAL A 288 9.27 -39.97 6.58
CA VAL A 288 10.06 -39.62 7.78
C VAL A 288 11.24 -38.69 7.43
N ARG A 289 11.98 -38.99 6.36
CA ARG A 289 13.10 -38.15 5.91
C ARG A 289 12.69 -36.71 5.52
N VAL A 290 11.51 -36.54 4.95
CA VAL A 290 10.98 -35.21 4.58
C VAL A 290 10.55 -34.46 5.85
N ARG A 291 9.89 -35.16 6.78
CA ARG A 291 9.50 -34.61 8.09
C ARG A 291 10.72 -34.11 8.87
N GLU A 292 11.75 -34.94 9.03
CA GLU A 292 13.00 -34.56 9.71
C GLU A 292 13.71 -33.39 9.03
N ALA A 293 13.74 -33.35 7.70
CA ALA A 293 14.33 -32.25 6.95
C ALA A 293 13.54 -30.95 7.13
N LEU A 294 12.22 -31.02 7.14
CA LEU A 294 11.33 -29.89 7.38
C LEU A 294 11.48 -29.36 8.81
N GLU A 295 11.42 -30.22 9.83
CA GLU A 295 11.64 -29.83 11.23
C GLU A 295 13.01 -29.17 11.42
N ARG A 296 14.06 -29.74 10.84
CA ARG A 296 15.40 -29.15 10.91
C ARG A 296 15.43 -27.77 10.27
N ARG A 297 14.67 -27.54 9.20
CA ARG A 297 14.58 -26.23 8.57
C ARG A 297 13.74 -25.24 9.35
N LEU A 298 12.57 -25.62 9.83
CA LEU A 298 11.74 -24.79 10.71
C LEU A 298 12.55 -24.34 11.94
N ARG A 299 13.25 -25.27 12.61
CA ARG A 299 14.15 -24.94 13.72
C ARG A 299 15.25 -23.94 13.34
N ASN A 300 15.91 -24.14 12.21
CA ASN A 300 16.93 -23.20 11.72
C ASN A 300 16.35 -21.80 11.42
N TRP A 301 15.06 -21.73 11.09
CA TRP A 301 14.34 -20.48 10.86
C TRP A 301 13.71 -19.90 12.12
N GLY A 302 13.86 -20.55 13.28
CA GLY A 302 13.24 -20.15 14.53
C GLY A 302 11.74 -20.41 14.61
N LEU A 303 11.22 -21.26 13.74
CA LEU A 303 9.84 -21.72 13.71
C LEU A 303 9.72 -23.06 14.46
N ARG A 304 8.58 -23.28 15.13
CA ARG A 304 8.26 -24.54 15.83
C ARG A 304 7.40 -25.44 14.95
#